data_AF-F1T815-F1
#
_entry.id   AF-F1T815-F1
#
_cell.length_a   1.000
_cell.length_b   1.000
_cell.length_c   1.000
_cell.angle_alpha   90.00
_cell.angle_beta   90.00
_cell.angle_gamma   90.00
#
_symmetry.space_group_name_H-M   'P 1'
#
loop_
_entity.id
_entity.type
_entity.pdbx_description
1 polymer ?
#
loop_
_entity_poly.entity_id
_entity_poly.type
_entity_poly.pdbx_seq_one_letter_code
_entity_poly.pdbx_strand_id
1 'polypeptide(L)'
;MSKKKRAILYPYDFKSFPLVKNSALITDYEIVRTVSPNGWGLTETDAGHIAGLSTGHVVNGDFSGSLENCDTVIFTESYIELNYTKVLRPKVFEAAEKGKDILCFLSLEKNQVEEIEDYCEKKGVDFTYFPSHGQAFYLGNTEPKVSAGYSIKEPKVPVVLVFGNGERANKFDIQLTLRKFFLENGYKVGQIGSRHYCEMLGFHSFPRFMFDKQIDNVEKIQSFNRFVIELEKREDPDIIVIGVPGGIMPYTDKYHNHFGLVNYMVSQAVSPDFSIFSTLFEDYFPEYFKQIKLSIKYKFGYDVNAFNLSNTKISWDATAAKDTIQYITLAKPAIDNNAEKYKREGLPVFNSINVHDSLKLYEYLLDELGQNAEVKSV
;
A
#
# COMPACT_ATOMS: atom_id res chain seq x y z
N MET A 1 -2.62 25.59 11.13
CA MET A 1 -1.95 24.52 10.35
C MET A 1 -0.61 25.08 9.88
N SER A 2 0.50 24.37 10.10
CA SER A 2 1.78 24.73 9.47
C SER A 2 1.62 24.66 7.95
N LYS A 3 2.33 25.52 7.22
CA LYS A 3 2.33 25.50 5.75
C LYS A 3 3.01 24.21 5.29
N LYS A 4 2.35 23.39 4.47
CA LYS A 4 2.94 22.18 3.88
C LYS A 4 4.14 22.54 3.00
N LYS A 5 5.21 21.75 3.05
CA LYS A 5 6.37 21.87 2.14
C LYS A 5 5.95 21.47 0.73
N ARG A 6 6.35 22.22 -0.28
CA ARG A 6 6.05 21.90 -1.68
C ARG A 6 6.96 20.78 -2.15
N ALA A 7 6.39 19.65 -2.57
CA ALA A 7 7.13 18.48 -2.98
C ALA A 7 6.92 18.12 -4.46
N ILE A 8 7.97 17.67 -5.13
CA ILE A 8 7.84 16.93 -6.39
C ILE A 8 8.02 15.44 -6.17
N LEU A 9 7.37 14.61 -6.97
CA LEU A 9 7.47 13.16 -6.92
C LEU A 9 8.23 12.63 -8.14
N TYR A 10 9.31 11.85 -7.91
CA TYR A 10 10.14 11.28 -8.96
C TYR A 10 10.69 9.88 -8.61
N PRO A 11 10.78 8.93 -9.55
CA PRO A 11 10.02 8.90 -10.79
C PRO A 11 8.53 8.65 -10.51
N TYR A 12 7.66 9.36 -11.22
CA TYR A 12 6.25 9.04 -11.26
C TYR A 12 5.97 7.87 -12.20
N ASP A 13 5.13 6.94 -11.77
CA ASP A 13 4.54 5.87 -12.56
C ASP A 13 3.28 5.33 -11.86
N PHE A 14 2.70 4.25 -12.39
CA PHE A 14 1.50 3.65 -11.79
C PHE A 14 1.74 3.09 -10.37
N LYS A 15 2.98 2.85 -9.93
CA LYS A 15 3.28 2.40 -8.56
C LYS A 15 3.07 3.50 -7.54
N SER A 16 3.37 4.75 -7.91
CA SER A 16 3.20 5.94 -7.06
C SER A 16 1.84 6.63 -7.24
N PHE A 17 1.03 6.22 -8.22
CA PHE A 17 -0.33 6.73 -8.45
C PHE A 17 -1.20 6.83 -7.18
N PRO A 18 -1.25 5.85 -6.25
CA PRO A 18 -2.06 5.98 -5.04
C PRO A 18 -1.71 7.20 -4.16
N LEU A 19 -0.45 7.64 -4.16
CA LEU A 19 -0.02 8.85 -3.44
C LEU A 19 -0.58 10.13 -4.09
N VAL A 20 -0.63 10.16 -5.43
CA VAL A 20 -1.14 11.31 -6.18
C VAL A 20 -2.67 11.37 -6.08
N LYS A 21 -3.36 10.24 -6.27
CA LYS A 21 -4.82 10.13 -6.14
C LYS A 21 -5.32 10.55 -4.76
N ASN A 22 -4.55 10.25 -3.71
CA ASN A 22 -4.92 10.51 -2.32
C ASN A 22 -4.00 11.56 -1.66
N SER A 23 -3.50 12.53 -2.43
CA SER A 23 -2.53 13.54 -1.97
C SER A 23 -3.02 14.37 -0.78
N ALA A 24 -4.34 14.51 -0.61
CA ALA A 24 -4.96 15.16 0.55
C ALA A 24 -4.59 14.51 1.90
N LEU A 25 -4.27 13.20 1.92
CA LEU A 25 -3.89 12.47 3.14
C LEU A 25 -2.44 12.73 3.57
N ILE A 26 -1.60 13.32 2.70
CA ILE A 26 -0.21 13.62 3.03
C ILE A 26 -0.18 14.79 4.02
N THR A 27 0.47 14.61 5.17
CA THR A 27 0.40 15.57 6.30
C THR A 27 1.26 16.80 6.07
N ASP A 28 2.54 16.59 5.78
CA ASP A 28 3.56 17.65 5.82
C ASP A 28 3.94 18.21 4.46
N TYR A 29 3.50 17.55 3.38
CA TYR A 29 3.88 17.87 2.01
C TYR A 29 2.67 18.07 1.10
N GLU A 30 2.82 18.97 0.14
CA GLU A 30 1.90 19.16 -0.98
C GLU A 30 2.61 18.72 -2.26
N ILE A 31 2.06 17.71 -2.95
CA ILE A 31 2.61 17.29 -4.24
C ILE A 31 2.24 18.34 -5.29
N VAL A 32 3.20 19.19 -5.65
CA VAL A 32 3.01 20.25 -6.65
C VAL A 32 3.33 19.79 -8.06
N ARG A 33 4.10 18.71 -8.22
CA ARG A 33 4.49 18.18 -9.53
C ARG A 33 4.81 16.68 -9.49
N THR A 34 4.40 15.97 -10.53
CA THR A 34 4.84 14.60 -10.82
C THR A 34 5.83 14.63 -11.97
N VAL A 35 6.92 13.89 -11.86
CA VAL A 35 8.01 13.90 -12.84
C VAL A 35 8.39 12.46 -13.20
N SER A 36 8.44 12.14 -14.48
CA SER A 36 8.87 10.83 -14.97
C SER A 36 10.07 10.96 -15.92
N PRO A 37 10.94 9.93 -16.01
CA PRO A 37 11.94 9.86 -17.06
C PRO A 37 11.32 9.95 -18.46
N ASN A 38 11.97 10.69 -19.36
CA ASN A 38 11.59 10.73 -20.77
C ASN A 38 11.65 9.32 -21.38
N GLY A 39 10.68 8.98 -22.23
CA GLY A 39 10.56 7.68 -22.87
C GLY A 39 9.66 6.67 -22.14
N TRP A 40 9.12 7.00 -20.97
CA TRP A 40 8.12 6.16 -20.29
C TRP A 40 6.70 6.33 -20.84
N GLY A 41 6.47 7.29 -21.75
CA GLY A 41 5.16 7.54 -22.35
C GLY A 41 4.13 8.12 -21.37
N LEU A 42 4.59 8.72 -20.26
CA LEU A 42 3.73 9.31 -19.24
C LEU A 42 3.70 10.85 -19.30
N THR A 43 4.75 11.46 -19.84
CA THR A 43 4.91 12.91 -19.89
C THR A 43 3.79 13.58 -20.67
N GLU A 44 3.42 14.79 -20.28
CA GLU A 44 2.38 15.61 -20.92
C GLU A 44 0.95 15.05 -20.77
N THR A 45 0.76 14.02 -19.94
CA THR A 45 -0.57 13.46 -19.61
C THR A 45 -0.91 13.67 -18.14
N ASP A 46 -2.20 13.64 -17.80
CA ASP A 46 -2.65 13.62 -16.41
C ASP A 46 -2.11 12.34 -15.72
N ALA A 47 -1.60 12.48 -14.50
CA ALA A 47 -1.06 11.36 -13.74
C ALA A 47 -2.08 10.21 -13.58
N GLY A 48 -3.38 10.50 -13.50
CA GLY A 48 -4.45 9.51 -13.44
C GLY A 48 -4.88 8.93 -14.78
N HIS A 49 -4.31 9.36 -15.91
CA HIS A 49 -4.76 8.96 -17.25
C HIS A 49 -4.77 7.43 -17.44
N ILE A 50 -3.75 6.72 -16.95
CA ILE A 50 -3.68 5.24 -17.00
C ILE A 50 -4.83 4.58 -16.21
N ALA A 51 -5.27 5.21 -15.13
CA ALA A 51 -6.43 4.77 -14.35
C ALA A 51 -7.78 5.22 -14.94
N GLY A 52 -7.79 6.02 -16.00
CA GLY A 52 -9.00 6.67 -16.50
C GLY A 52 -9.59 7.68 -15.51
N LEU A 53 -8.73 8.33 -14.71
CA LEU A 53 -9.08 9.33 -13.72
C LEU A 53 -8.35 10.65 -14.03
N SER A 54 -8.93 11.77 -13.62
CA SER A 54 -8.17 13.03 -13.57
C SER A 54 -7.70 13.28 -12.13
N THR A 55 -6.42 13.56 -12.00
CA THR A 55 -5.79 13.97 -10.76
C THR A 55 -5.53 15.47 -10.72
N GLY A 56 -5.60 16.15 -11.88
CA GLY A 56 -5.21 17.56 -12.01
C GLY A 56 -3.69 17.77 -12.05
N HIS A 57 -2.89 16.71 -11.95
CA HIS A 57 -1.43 16.78 -12.01
C HIS A 57 -0.93 16.28 -13.36
N VAL A 58 -0.35 17.17 -14.17
CA VAL A 58 0.32 16.79 -15.43
C VAL A 58 1.72 16.26 -15.12
N VAL A 59 2.06 15.12 -15.70
CA VAL A 59 3.38 14.50 -15.55
C VAL A 59 4.41 15.23 -16.41
N ASN A 60 5.53 15.62 -15.81
CA ASN A 60 6.59 16.38 -16.47
C ASN A 60 7.79 15.50 -16.81
N GLY A 61 8.46 15.79 -17.93
CA GLY A 61 9.70 15.13 -18.34
C GLY A 61 10.98 15.87 -17.91
N ASP A 62 10.85 17.15 -17.56
CA ASP A 62 11.97 17.99 -17.12
C ASP A 62 12.09 17.98 -15.60
N PHE A 63 12.94 17.09 -15.08
CA PHE A 63 13.27 17.06 -13.65
C PHE A 63 13.97 18.35 -13.20
N SER A 64 14.94 18.84 -13.97
CA SER A 64 15.82 19.93 -13.57
C SER A 64 15.05 21.24 -13.40
N GLY A 65 14.16 21.56 -14.33
CA GLY A 65 13.25 22.71 -14.23
C GLY A 65 12.14 22.50 -13.20
N SER A 66 11.80 21.25 -12.86
CA SER A 66 10.81 20.96 -11.81
C SER A 66 11.31 21.31 -10.40
N LEU A 67 12.63 21.36 -10.18
CA LEU A 67 13.22 21.72 -8.89
C LEU A 67 13.04 23.20 -8.51
N GLU A 68 12.78 24.11 -9.46
CA GLU A 68 12.69 25.55 -9.18
C GLU A 68 11.51 25.91 -8.26
N ASN A 69 10.47 25.08 -8.26
CA ASN A 69 9.17 25.37 -7.65
C ASN A 69 8.81 24.42 -6.49
N CYS A 70 9.81 23.81 -5.85
CA CYS A 70 9.62 22.92 -4.72
C CYS A 70 10.67 23.14 -3.63
N ASP A 71 10.34 22.66 -2.43
CA ASP A 71 11.19 22.63 -1.24
C ASP A 71 11.81 21.24 -1.05
N THR A 72 11.09 20.19 -1.48
CA THR A 72 11.46 18.78 -1.26
C THR A 72 11.28 17.94 -2.52
N VAL A 73 12.14 16.92 -2.69
CA VAL A 73 11.98 15.88 -3.71
C VAL A 73 11.69 14.54 -3.05
N ILE A 74 10.57 13.93 -3.41
CA ILE A 74 10.17 12.59 -2.98
C ILE A 74 10.64 11.58 -4.03
N PHE A 75 11.65 10.80 -3.68
CA PHE A 75 12.16 9.71 -4.49
C PHE A 75 11.38 8.42 -4.22
N THR A 76 10.56 8.00 -5.19
CA THR A 76 9.65 6.84 -5.03
C THR A 76 10.13 5.62 -5.78
N GLU A 77 9.76 4.44 -5.31
CA GLU A 77 9.91 3.22 -6.10
C GLU A 77 9.04 3.26 -7.36
N SER A 78 9.47 2.56 -8.40
CA SER A 78 8.77 2.44 -9.68
C SER A 78 8.63 0.97 -10.08
N TYR A 79 7.65 0.65 -10.93
CA TYR A 79 7.51 -0.64 -11.60
C TYR A 79 8.56 -0.85 -12.70
N ILE A 80 9.05 0.24 -13.28
CA ILE A 80 10.21 0.24 -14.18
C ILE A 80 11.43 0.52 -13.31
N GLU A 81 12.33 -0.46 -13.22
CA GLU A 81 13.56 -0.33 -12.45
C GLU A 81 14.48 0.75 -13.05
N LEU A 82 14.99 1.63 -12.20
CA LEU A 82 15.94 2.67 -12.59
C LEU A 82 17.31 2.34 -12.01
N ASN A 83 18.34 2.40 -12.86
CA ASN A 83 19.71 2.20 -12.41
C ASN A 83 20.11 3.30 -11.42
N TYR A 84 20.57 2.88 -10.23
CA TYR A 84 20.99 3.81 -9.18
C TYR A 84 22.07 4.77 -9.66
N THR A 85 23.22 4.25 -10.09
CA THR A 85 24.40 5.05 -10.46
C THR A 85 24.16 5.99 -11.63
N LYS A 86 23.43 5.52 -12.66
CA LYS A 86 23.25 6.27 -13.92
C LYS A 86 22.07 7.22 -13.90
N VAL A 87 21.03 6.94 -13.11
CA VAL A 87 19.77 7.69 -13.17
C VAL A 87 19.40 8.30 -11.83
N LEU A 88 19.27 7.49 -10.77
CA LEU A 88 18.74 7.98 -9.49
C LEU A 88 19.75 8.87 -8.77
N ARG A 89 20.99 8.41 -8.60
CA ARG A 89 22.05 9.14 -7.88
C ARG A 89 22.30 10.54 -8.46
N PRO A 90 22.47 10.74 -9.78
CA PRO A 90 22.61 12.09 -10.34
C PRO A 90 21.42 13.00 -10.01
N LYS A 91 20.19 12.45 -9.98
CA LYS A 91 18.97 13.21 -9.71
C LYS A 91 18.83 13.58 -8.23
N VAL A 92 19.20 12.67 -7.33
CA VAL A 92 19.28 12.95 -5.88
C VAL A 92 20.30 14.05 -5.62
N PHE A 93 21.50 13.95 -6.21
CA PHE A 93 22.55 14.93 -5.98
C PHE A 93 22.22 16.29 -6.61
N GLU A 94 21.60 16.31 -7.79
CA GLU A 94 21.09 17.52 -8.41
C GLU A 94 20.06 18.24 -7.51
N ALA A 95 19.16 17.49 -6.88
CA ALA A 95 18.19 18.05 -5.92
C ALA A 95 18.90 18.67 -4.71
N ALA A 96 19.86 17.95 -4.11
CA ALA A 96 20.64 18.45 -2.98
C ALA A 96 21.46 19.70 -3.33
N GLU A 97 22.09 19.75 -4.51
CA GLU A 97 22.83 20.93 -4.99
C GLU A 97 21.94 22.16 -5.14
N LYS A 98 20.67 21.98 -5.51
CA LYS A 98 19.68 23.06 -5.58
C LYS A 98 19.03 23.37 -4.22
N GLY A 99 19.57 22.83 -3.12
CA GLY A 99 19.09 23.11 -1.76
C GLY A 99 17.73 22.49 -1.47
N LYS A 100 17.40 21.33 -2.07
CA LYS A 100 16.12 20.64 -1.85
C LYS A 100 16.29 19.52 -0.85
N ASP A 101 15.36 19.44 0.10
CA ASP A 101 15.28 18.30 1.01
C ASP A 101 14.93 17.03 0.23
N ILE A 102 15.38 15.88 0.72
CA ILE A 102 15.20 14.58 0.07
C ILE A 102 14.40 13.66 0.98
N LEU A 103 13.27 13.20 0.46
CA LEU A 103 12.45 12.14 1.04
C LEU A 103 12.63 10.89 0.19
N CYS A 104 13.25 9.84 0.72
CA CYS A 104 13.64 8.68 -0.07
C CYS A 104 12.90 7.41 0.33
N PHE A 105 12.10 6.89 -0.58
CA PHE A 105 11.38 5.61 -0.44
C PHE A 105 12.01 4.50 -1.28
N LEU A 106 13.12 4.76 -1.95
CA LEU A 106 13.81 3.80 -2.80
C LEU A 106 14.34 2.64 -1.95
N SER A 107 14.34 1.42 -2.49
CA SER A 107 15.09 0.33 -1.86
C SER A 107 16.57 0.50 -2.17
N LEU A 108 17.33 1.00 -1.19
CA LEU A 108 18.76 1.29 -1.32
C LEU A 108 19.61 0.34 -0.47
N GLU A 109 20.82 0.05 -0.97
CA GLU A 109 21.85 -0.62 -0.18
C GLU A 109 22.41 0.33 0.89
N LYS A 110 22.97 -0.23 1.97
CA LYS A 110 23.46 0.57 3.12
C LYS A 110 24.49 1.64 2.71
N ASN A 111 25.45 1.29 1.86
CA ASN A 111 26.45 2.21 1.32
C ASN A 111 25.83 3.31 0.43
N GLN A 112 24.72 3.05 -0.25
CA GLN A 112 24.02 4.07 -1.06
C GLN A 112 23.29 5.06 -0.16
N VAL A 113 22.70 4.59 0.95
CA VAL A 113 22.09 5.46 1.96
C VAL A 113 23.14 6.36 2.61
N GLU A 114 24.25 5.78 3.08
CA GLU A 114 25.39 6.51 3.67
C GLU A 114 25.96 7.54 2.68
N GLU A 115 26.11 7.16 1.40
CA GLU A 115 26.57 8.09 0.36
C GLU A 115 25.65 9.31 0.19
N ILE A 116 24.33 9.10 0.16
CA ILE A 116 23.37 10.19 0.01
C ILE A 116 23.36 11.07 1.27
N GLU A 117 23.38 10.44 2.45
CA GLU A 117 23.40 11.14 3.74
C GLU A 117 24.63 12.06 3.85
N ASP A 118 25.83 11.53 3.60
CA ASP A 118 27.08 12.29 3.56
C ASP A 118 27.05 13.46 2.58
N TYR A 119 26.38 13.27 1.43
CA TYR A 119 26.26 14.31 0.41
C TYR A 119 25.28 15.41 0.85
N CYS A 120 24.14 15.03 1.40
CA CYS A 120 23.11 15.96 1.88
C CYS A 120 23.62 16.80 3.05
N GLU A 121 24.35 16.20 3.99
CA GLU A 121 24.97 16.91 5.11
C GLU A 121 25.94 17.99 4.60
N LYS A 122 26.79 17.69 3.62
CA LYS A 122 27.71 18.66 3.00
C LYS A 122 27.00 19.81 2.27
N LYS A 123 25.75 19.58 1.84
CA LYS A 123 24.92 20.59 1.16
C LYS A 123 23.96 21.32 2.11
N GLY A 124 23.89 20.90 3.37
CA GLY A 124 23.00 21.49 4.36
C GLY A 124 21.52 21.29 4.03
N VAL A 125 21.16 20.14 3.45
CA VAL A 125 19.77 19.75 3.14
C VAL A 125 19.35 18.53 3.95
N ASP A 126 18.07 18.42 4.29
CA ASP A 126 17.58 17.29 5.07
C ASP A 126 17.46 16.04 4.20
N PHE A 127 17.93 14.90 4.71
CA PHE A 127 17.72 13.58 4.11
C PHE A 127 16.91 12.70 5.05
N THR A 128 15.75 12.25 4.59
CA THR A 128 14.89 11.31 5.34
C THR A 128 14.67 10.05 4.52
N TYR A 129 15.11 8.92 5.06
CA TYR A 129 15.05 7.62 4.41
C TYR A 129 13.99 6.70 5.02
N PHE A 130 13.13 6.12 4.17
CA PHE A 130 12.13 5.12 4.53
C PHE A 130 12.59 3.77 3.98
N PRO A 131 13.09 2.87 4.83
CA PRO A 131 13.59 1.57 4.37
C PRO A 131 12.46 0.68 3.83
N SER A 132 12.71 -0.05 2.74
CA SER A 132 11.71 -0.86 2.00
C SER A 132 11.04 -1.96 2.82
N HIS A 133 11.65 -2.40 3.92
CA HIS A 133 11.05 -3.37 4.85
C HIS A 133 10.22 -2.72 5.97
N GLY A 134 9.92 -1.42 5.87
CA GLY A 134 9.18 -0.68 6.90
C GLY A 134 10.09 -0.14 8.00
N GLN A 135 9.52 0.71 8.84
CA GLN A 135 10.22 1.30 9.97
C GLN A 135 10.25 0.35 11.17
N ALA A 136 11.23 0.56 12.05
CA ALA A 136 11.18 -0.05 13.36
C ALA A 136 10.03 0.60 14.14
N PHE A 137 9.08 -0.21 14.59
CA PHE A 137 8.03 0.31 15.47
C PHE A 137 8.54 0.31 16.90
N TYR A 138 8.57 1.49 17.49
CA TYR A 138 8.87 1.67 18.90
C TYR A 138 7.63 2.10 19.67
N LEU A 139 7.35 1.40 20.76
CA LEU A 139 6.46 1.84 21.81
C LEU A 139 7.18 2.89 22.66
N GLY A 140 7.20 4.14 22.19
CA GLY A 140 8.07 5.16 22.80
C GLY A 140 9.53 4.85 22.45
N ASN A 141 10.35 4.49 23.44
CA ASN A 141 11.75 4.09 23.23
C ASN A 141 11.97 2.57 23.20
N THR A 142 10.91 1.76 23.17
CA THR A 142 11.01 0.31 23.40
C THR A 142 10.40 -0.48 22.25
N GLU A 143 11.13 -1.45 21.70
CA GLU A 143 10.55 -2.41 20.76
C GLU A 143 9.47 -3.24 21.46
N PRO A 144 8.39 -3.64 20.77
CA PRO A 144 7.37 -4.53 21.31
C PRO A 144 7.92 -5.95 21.46
N LYS A 145 8.84 -6.17 22.39
CA LYS A 145 9.29 -7.51 22.77
C LYS A 145 8.23 -8.16 23.63
N VAL A 146 7.84 -9.37 23.28
CA VAL A 146 6.89 -10.15 24.04
C VAL A 146 7.62 -10.95 25.13
N SER A 147 7.09 -10.93 26.35
CA SER A 147 7.60 -11.76 27.45
C SER A 147 7.20 -13.22 27.24
N ALA A 148 7.92 -14.15 27.87
CA ALA A 148 7.52 -15.54 27.93
C ALA A 148 6.06 -15.67 28.43
N GLY A 149 5.24 -16.44 27.71
CA GLY A 149 3.82 -16.65 28.05
C GLY A 149 2.84 -15.60 27.51
N TYR A 150 3.22 -14.78 26.53
CA TYR A 150 2.25 -13.87 25.87
C TYR A 150 1.10 -14.64 25.20
N SER A 151 -0.13 -14.31 25.57
CA SER A 151 -1.34 -14.78 24.90
C SER A 151 -1.85 -13.76 23.89
N ILE A 152 -2.35 -14.25 22.76
CA ILE A 152 -3.02 -13.44 21.74
C ILE A 152 -4.24 -12.75 22.39
N LYS A 153 -4.44 -11.47 22.05
CA LYS A 153 -5.54 -10.64 22.54
C LYS A 153 -6.35 -10.14 21.35
N GLU A 154 -7.67 -10.17 21.48
CA GLU A 154 -8.53 -9.60 20.45
C GLU A 154 -8.62 -8.07 20.61
N PRO A 155 -8.52 -7.30 19.52
CA PRO A 155 -8.92 -5.90 19.50
C PRO A 155 -10.39 -5.77 19.90
N LYS A 156 -10.74 -4.66 20.57
CA LYS A 156 -12.10 -4.32 20.98
C LYS A 156 -12.86 -3.55 19.90
N VAL A 157 -12.14 -2.94 18.96
CA VAL A 157 -12.71 -2.19 17.84
C VAL A 157 -12.67 -3.02 16.55
N PRO A 158 -13.61 -2.81 15.60
CA PRO A 158 -13.66 -3.60 14.38
C PRO A 158 -12.37 -3.54 13.57
N VAL A 159 -11.93 -4.72 13.09
CA VAL A 159 -10.74 -4.83 12.24
C VAL A 159 -11.14 -5.11 10.78
N VAL A 160 -10.71 -4.23 9.88
CA VAL A 160 -10.83 -4.39 8.42
C VAL A 160 -9.50 -4.85 7.83
N LEU A 161 -9.47 -6.03 7.24
CA LEU A 161 -8.28 -6.60 6.62
C LEU A 161 -8.32 -6.44 5.09
N VAL A 162 -7.33 -5.78 4.52
CA VAL A 162 -7.13 -5.65 3.07
C VAL A 162 -5.93 -6.51 2.66
N PHE A 163 -6.19 -7.55 1.88
CA PHE A 163 -5.18 -8.52 1.47
C PHE A 163 -5.47 -8.99 0.04
N GLY A 164 -4.66 -9.87 -0.55
CA GLY A 164 -4.84 -10.18 -1.97
C GLY A 164 -3.98 -11.29 -2.54
N ASN A 165 -4.16 -11.56 -3.82
CA ASN A 165 -3.43 -12.62 -4.52
C ASN A 165 -1.93 -12.35 -4.62
N GLY A 166 -1.49 -11.08 -4.57
CA GLY A 166 -0.09 -10.69 -4.55
C GLY A 166 0.12 -9.21 -4.81
N GLU A 167 1.34 -8.87 -5.25
CA GLU A 167 1.73 -7.51 -5.60
C GLU A 167 0.88 -6.94 -6.74
N ARG A 168 0.79 -5.61 -6.79
CA ARG A 168 0.04 -4.83 -7.82
C ARG A 168 -1.47 -5.09 -7.90
N ALA A 169 -2.06 -5.79 -6.94
CA ALA A 169 -3.50 -5.96 -6.83
C ALA A 169 -4.20 -4.77 -6.13
N ASN A 170 -3.81 -3.50 -6.37
CA ASN A 170 -4.47 -2.29 -5.82
C ASN A 170 -4.72 -2.20 -4.29
N LYS A 171 -4.15 -3.09 -3.47
CA LYS A 171 -4.41 -3.15 -2.02
C LYS A 171 -4.15 -1.83 -1.31
N PHE A 172 -3.06 -1.15 -1.66
CA PHE A 172 -2.69 0.11 -1.00
C PHE A 172 -3.67 1.23 -1.36
N ASP A 173 -4.14 1.29 -2.60
CA ASP A 173 -5.17 2.27 -3.00
C ASP A 173 -6.48 2.05 -2.23
N ILE A 174 -6.92 0.80 -2.07
CA ILE A 174 -8.08 0.43 -1.24
C ILE A 174 -7.90 0.93 0.21
N GLN A 175 -6.71 0.74 0.79
CA GLN A 175 -6.42 1.19 2.16
C GLN A 175 -6.52 2.72 2.31
N LEU A 176 -5.99 3.47 1.34
CA LEU A 176 -6.03 4.95 1.39
C LEU A 176 -7.45 5.49 1.19
N THR A 177 -8.20 4.88 0.29
CA THR A 177 -9.57 5.30 -0.03
C THR A 177 -10.55 4.93 1.08
N LEU A 178 -10.38 3.78 1.74
CA LEU A 178 -11.06 3.44 3.01
C LEU A 178 -10.76 4.47 4.10
N ARG A 179 -9.47 4.78 4.32
CA ARG A 179 -9.05 5.77 5.32
C ARG A 179 -9.75 7.11 5.07
N LYS A 180 -9.67 7.59 3.83
CA LYS A 180 -10.30 8.85 3.42
C LYS A 180 -11.80 8.83 3.72
N PHE A 181 -12.50 7.77 3.31
CA PHE A 181 -13.93 7.62 3.57
C PHE A 181 -14.26 7.68 5.07
N PHE A 182 -13.57 6.92 5.91
CA PHE A 182 -13.84 6.91 7.35
C PHE A 182 -13.54 8.26 8.01
N LEU A 183 -12.41 8.90 7.66
CA LEU A 183 -12.07 10.23 8.18
C LEU A 183 -13.09 11.29 7.76
N GLU A 184 -13.56 11.27 6.51
CA GLU A 184 -14.59 12.19 6.01
C GLU A 184 -15.95 11.97 6.68
N ASN A 185 -16.23 10.76 7.17
CA ASN A 185 -17.42 10.42 7.94
C ASN A 185 -17.22 10.57 9.47
N GLY A 186 -16.11 11.16 9.92
CA GLY A 186 -15.89 11.52 11.33
C GLY A 186 -15.36 10.40 12.23
N TYR A 187 -14.98 9.25 11.68
CA TYR A 187 -14.38 8.16 12.44
C TYR A 187 -12.89 8.40 12.69
N LYS A 188 -12.41 7.98 13.87
CA LYS A 188 -10.98 7.82 14.15
C LYS A 188 -10.49 6.50 13.57
N VAL A 189 -9.42 6.56 12.76
CA VAL A 189 -8.92 5.39 12.02
C VAL A 189 -7.51 5.04 12.44
N GLY A 190 -7.39 3.90 13.12
CA GLY A 190 -6.11 3.23 13.33
C GLY A 190 -5.72 2.49 12.06
N GLN A 191 -4.47 2.58 11.62
CA GLN A 191 -4.10 1.95 10.34
C GLN A 191 -2.66 1.46 10.26
N ILE A 192 -2.54 0.27 9.68
CA ILE A 192 -1.27 -0.42 9.38
C ILE A 192 -1.24 -0.67 7.88
N GLY A 193 -0.41 0.06 7.15
CA GLY A 193 -0.38 0.04 5.70
C GLY A 193 0.57 -0.97 5.10
N SER A 194 0.25 -1.46 3.90
CA SER A 194 1.08 -2.43 3.17
C SER A 194 2.31 -1.83 2.46
N ARG A 195 2.67 -0.57 2.74
CA ARG A 195 3.84 0.14 2.17
C ARG A 195 4.70 0.68 3.31
N HIS A 196 5.95 1.01 3.03
CA HIS A 196 6.96 1.38 4.03
C HIS A 196 7.09 2.88 4.31
N TYR A 197 6.29 3.70 3.63
CA TYR A 197 6.27 5.16 3.74
C TYR A 197 4.95 5.69 4.32
N CYS A 198 4.22 4.86 5.05
CA CYS A 198 2.88 5.19 5.55
C CYS A 198 2.88 6.34 6.56
N GLU A 199 4.01 6.57 7.26
CA GLU A 199 4.12 7.61 8.26
C GLU A 199 3.95 9.01 7.64
N MET A 200 4.32 9.19 6.37
CA MET A 200 4.06 10.43 5.60
C MET A 200 2.56 10.71 5.41
N LEU A 201 1.72 9.68 5.51
CA LEU A 201 0.27 9.75 5.37
C LEU A 201 -0.44 9.77 6.75
N GLY A 202 0.33 9.91 7.83
CA GLY A 202 -0.17 9.97 9.20
C GLY A 202 -0.67 8.63 9.74
N PHE A 203 -0.12 7.49 9.30
CA PHE A 203 -0.40 6.17 9.87
C PHE A 203 0.80 5.22 9.76
N HIS A 204 0.70 4.01 10.29
CA HIS A 204 1.87 3.13 10.47
C HIS A 204 2.15 2.27 9.25
N SER A 205 3.43 2.09 8.92
CA SER A 205 3.86 1.10 7.95
C SER A 205 3.75 -0.32 8.51
N PHE A 206 3.69 -1.32 7.63
CA PHE A 206 3.75 -2.72 8.06
C PHE A 206 5.06 -2.98 8.81
N PRO A 207 5.02 -3.60 10.01
CA PRO A 207 6.17 -3.61 10.90
C PRO A 207 7.33 -4.46 10.35
N ARG A 208 8.53 -3.89 10.36
CA ARG A 208 9.74 -4.52 9.81
C ARG A 208 10.09 -5.87 10.40
N PHE A 209 9.82 -6.09 11.69
CA PHE A 209 10.11 -7.35 12.37
C PHE A 209 9.41 -8.55 11.72
N MET A 210 8.29 -8.33 11.01
CA MET A 210 7.58 -9.40 10.29
C MET A 210 8.41 -10.01 9.15
N PHE A 211 9.40 -9.29 8.64
CA PHE A 211 10.29 -9.73 7.57
C PHE A 211 11.69 -10.11 8.06
N ASP A 212 11.98 -9.92 9.35
CA ASP A 212 13.30 -10.20 9.91
C ASP A 212 13.56 -11.70 9.97
N LYS A 213 14.65 -12.16 9.38
CA LYS A 213 15.04 -13.58 9.39
C LYS A 213 15.60 -14.04 10.73
N GLN A 214 15.98 -13.11 11.61
CA GLN A 214 16.53 -13.40 12.93
C GLN A 214 15.44 -13.58 14.00
N ILE A 215 14.21 -13.16 13.72
CA ILE A 215 13.07 -13.29 14.64
C ILE A 215 12.26 -14.53 14.25
N ASP A 216 11.96 -15.36 15.24
CA ASP A 216 11.15 -16.56 15.05
C ASP A 216 9.70 -16.21 14.64
N ASN A 217 9.05 -17.08 13.87
CA ASN A 217 7.70 -16.83 13.39
C ASN A 217 6.67 -16.77 14.52
N VAL A 218 6.84 -17.52 15.62
CA VAL A 218 5.95 -17.42 16.79
C VAL A 218 6.08 -16.04 17.44
N GLU A 219 7.32 -15.57 17.61
CA GLU A 219 7.59 -14.23 18.15
C GLU A 219 7.02 -13.12 17.26
N LYS A 220 7.10 -13.26 15.92
CA LYS A 220 6.47 -12.33 14.97
C LYS A 220 4.96 -12.24 15.14
N ILE A 221 4.27 -13.38 15.24
CA ILE A 221 2.81 -13.44 15.43
C ILE A 221 2.43 -12.72 16.72
N GLN A 222 3.10 -13.04 17.83
CA GLN A 222 2.84 -12.43 19.13
C GLN A 222 3.15 -10.93 19.14
N SER A 223 4.26 -10.51 18.52
CA SER A 223 4.66 -9.11 18.42
C SER A 223 3.72 -8.31 17.52
N PHE A 224 3.21 -8.90 16.44
CA PHE A 224 2.20 -8.27 15.59
C PHE A 224 0.87 -8.09 16.31
N ASN A 225 0.40 -9.11 17.04
CA ASN A 225 -0.78 -8.96 17.87
C ASN A 225 -0.58 -7.83 18.90
N ARG A 226 0.58 -7.79 19.57
CA ARG A 226 0.89 -6.73 20.53
C ARG A 226 0.90 -5.34 19.87
N PHE A 227 1.46 -5.24 18.67
CA PHE A 227 1.48 -4.01 17.87
C PHE A 227 0.07 -3.47 17.61
N VAL A 228 -0.86 -4.33 17.17
CA VAL A 228 -2.27 -3.93 16.93
C VAL A 228 -2.95 -3.47 18.23
N ILE A 229 -2.76 -4.20 19.33
CA ILE A 229 -3.36 -3.85 20.63
C ILE A 229 -2.81 -2.55 21.20
N GLU A 230 -1.53 -2.24 20.98
CA GLU A 230 -0.97 -0.97 21.43
C GLU A 230 -1.36 0.20 20.53
N LEU A 231 -1.52 -0.03 19.23
CA LEU A 231 -2.12 0.93 18.31
C LEU A 231 -3.53 1.31 18.77
N GLU A 232 -4.38 0.31 19.05
CA GLU A 232 -5.72 0.53 19.59
C GLU A 232 -5.71 1.40 20.85
N LYS A 233 -4.88 1.06 21.85
CA LYS A 233 -4.85 1.80 23.12
C LYS A 233 -4.35 3.24 23.00
N ARG A 234 -3.40 3.49 22.09
CA ARG A 234 -2.73 4.79 21.97
C ARG A 234 -3.51 5.75 21.10
N GLU A 235 -4.07 5.23 20.02
CA GLU A 235 -4.79 6.05 19.04
C GLU A 235 -6.29 6.14 19.36
N ASP A 236 -6.80 5.25 20.22
CA ASP A 236 -8.22 5.16 20.58
C ASP A 236 -9.12 5.24 19.32
N PRO A 237 -8.87 4.38 18.30
CA PRO A 237 -9.58 4.47 17.03
C PRO A 237 -10.97 3.84 17.14
N ASP A 238 -11.91 4.24 16.27
CA ASP A 238 -13.21 3.59 16.15
C ASP A 238 -13.12 2.31 15.27
N ILE A 239 -12.11 2.25 14.41
CA ILE A 239 -11.88 1.16 13.47
C ILE A 239 -10.39 1.00 13.15
N ILE A 240 -9.93 -0.24 12.95
CA ILE A 240 -8.55 -0.53 12.54
C ILE A 240 -8.52 -1.10 11.13
N VAL A 241 -7.76 -0.47 10.23
CA VAL A 241 -7.52 -0.96 8.86
C VAL A 241 -6.12 -1.56 8.76
N ILE A 242 -6.02 -2.83 8.35
CA ILE A 242 -4.75 -3.54 8.20
C ILE A 242 -4.57 -3.97 6.74
N GLY A 243 -3.54 -3.44 6.09
CA GLY A 243 -3.08 -3.86 4.77
C GLY A 243 -1.98 -4.90 4.84
N VAL A 244 -2.23 -6.11 4.36
CA VAL A 244 -1.22 -7.18 4.35
C VAL A 244 -0.40 -7.12 3.05
N PRO A 245 0.94 -6.94 3.13
CA PRO A 245 1.82 -6.95 1.96
C PRO A 245 2.00 -8.37 1.38
N GLY A 246 2.49 -8.46 0.13
CA GLY A 246 2.65 -9.74 -0.57
C GLY A 246 1.31 -10.35 -1.00
N GLY A 247 1.20 -11.68 -1.03
CA GLY A 247 -0.09 -12.33 -1.31
C GLY A 247 -0.27 -13.62 -0.53
N ILE A 248 -1.33 -14.35 -0.83
CA ILE A 248 -1.80 -15.47 0.00
C ILE A 248 -1.38 -16.86 -0.45
N MET A 249 -0.88 -17.00 -1.68
CA MET A 249 -0.51 -18.29 -2.26
C MET A 249 0.47 -18.11 -3.43
N PRO A 250 1.23 -19.16 -3.79
CA PRO A 250 2.02 -19.18 -5.02
C PRO A 250 1.17 -18.95 -6.26
N TYR A 251 1.72 -18.24 -7.25
CA TYR A 251 1.12 -18.25 -8.59
C TYR A 251 1.50 -19.52 -9.35
N THR A 252 2.75 -19.96 -9.19
CA THR A 252 3.31 -21.20 -9.76
C THR A 252 4.41 -21.73 -8.83
N ASP A 253 4.94 -22.91 -9.12
CA ASP A 253 6.11 -23.50 -8.43
C ASP A 253 7.40 -22.70 -8.59
N LYS A 254 7.39 -21.65 -9.43
CA LYS A 254 8.51 -20.72 -9.60
C LYS A 254 8.23 -19.39 -8.92
N TYR A 255 7.00 -18.92 -9.05
CA TYR A 255 6.55 -17.64 -8.53
C TYR A 255 5.79 -17.86 -7.22
N HIS A 256 6.56 -18.13 -6.18
CA HIS A 256 6.05 -18.60 -4.89
C HIS A 256 5.22 -17.60 -4.11
N ASN A 257 5.39 -16.29 -4.36
CA ASN A 257 4.71 -15.23 -3.62
C ASN A 257 4.84 -15.39 -2.08
N HIS A 258 6.01 -15.84 -1.64
CA HIS A 258 6.32 -16.19 -0.25
C HIS A 258 5.32 -17.17 0.40
N PHE A 259 4.64 -17.99 -0.40
CA PHE A 259 3.69 -19.05 -0.01
C PHE A 259 2.49 -18.57 0.84
N GLY A 260 2.28 -17.26 0.96
CA GLY A 260 1.28 -16.70 1.87
C GLY A 260 1.70 -16.62 3.33
N LEU A 261 2.99 -16.75 3.63
CA LEU A 261 3.48 -16.82 5.02
C LEU A 261 3.12 -15.58 5.84
N VAL A 262 3.26 -14.38 5.27
CA VAL A 262 2.95 -13.12 5.98
C VAL A 262 1.46 -13.06 6.34
N ASN A 263 0.58 -13.38 5.39
CA ASN A 263 -0.86 -13.39 5.63
C ASN A 263 -1.25 -14.47 6.65
N TYR A 264 -0.59 -15.63 6.62
CA TYR A 264 -0.79 -16.67 7.63
C TYR A 264 -0.40 -16.18 9.03
N MET A 265 0.77 -15.57 9.19
CA MET A 265 1.18 -15.02 10.49
C MET A 265 0.21 -13.94 10.99
N VAL A 266 -0.26 -13.05 10.11
CA VAL A 266 -1.28 -12.05 10.47
C VAL A 266 -2.58 -12.71 10.91
N SER A 267 -3.02 -13.78 10.23
CA SER A 267 -4.26 -14.47 10.57
C SER A 267 -4.20 -15.23 11.91
N GLN A 268 -2.99 -15.59 12.36
CA GLN A 268 -2.79 -16.14 13.70
C GLN A 268 -2.68 -15.05 14.78
N ALA A 269 -2.47 -13.79 14.38
CA ALA A 269 -2.29 -12.67 15.29
C ALA A 269 -3.57 -11.86 15.49
N VAL A 270 -4.43 -11.73 14.47
CA VAL A 270 -5.66 -10.93 14.52
C VAL A 270 -6.75 -11.57 13.68
N SER A 271 -7.96 -11.62 14.23
CA SER A 271 -9.18 -12.04 13.52
C SER A 271 -9.89 -10.80 12.96
N PRO A 272 -10.12 -10.68 11.64
CA PRO A 272 -10.84 -9.54 11.09
C PRO A 272 -12.36 -9.67 11.23
N ASP A 273 -13.05 -8.55 11.45
CA ASP A 273 -14.52 -8.46 11.39
C ASP A 273 -15.01 -8.24 9.94
N PHE A 274 -14.16 -7.67 9.08
CA PHE A 274 -14.43 -7.54 7.66
C PHE A 274 -13.15 -7.73 6.85
N SER A 275 -13.20 -8.49 5.76
CA SER A 275 -12.03 -8.69 4.90
C SER A 275 -12.31 -8.45 3.42
N ILE A 276 -11.39 -7.73 2.77
CA ILE A 276 -11.40 -7.38 1.36
C ILE A 276 -10.27 -8.13 0.67
N PHE A 277 -10.63 -9.07 -0.20
CA PHE A 277 -9.67 -9.80 -1.03
C PHE A 277 -9.50 -9.13 -2.39
N SER A 278 -8.31 -8.60 -2.64
CA SER A 278 -7.99 -7.98 -3.92
C SER A 278 -7.23 -8.93 -4.84
N THR A 279 -7.76 -9.15 -6.04
CA THR A 279 -7.16 -10.05 -7.05
C THR A 279 -6.65 -9.29 -8.26
N LEU A 280 -5.64 -9.85 -8.92
CA LEU A 280 -5.28 -9.47 -10.29
C LEU A 280 -6.45 -9.75 -11.23
N PHE A 281 -6.52 -8.99 -12.31
CA PHE A 281 -7.53 -9.18 -13.32
C PHE A 281 -7.31 -10.46 -14.12
N GLU A 282 -8.34 -11.27 -14.19
CA GLU A 282 -8.57 -12.25 -15.25
C GLU A 282 -10.09 -12.30 -15.53
N ASP A 283 -10.50 -12.95 -16.62
CA ASP A 283 -11.92 -13.29 -16.83
C ASP A 283 -12.26 -14.56 -16.04
N TYR A 284 -12.48 -14.39 -14.74
CA TYR A 284 -12.83 -15.49 -13.85
C TYR A 284 -14.24 -16.01 -14.11
N PHE A 285 -14.43 -17.32 -13.92
CA PHE A 285 -15.77 -17.86 -13.69
C PHE A 285 -16.26 -17.46 -12.29
N PRO A 286 -17.55 -17.22 -12.09
CA PRO A 286 -18.14 -16.90 -10.78
C PRO A 286 -17.76 -17.88 -9.67
N GLU A 287 -17.60 -19.17 -10.02
CA GLU A 287 -17.17 -20.23 -9.11
C GLU A 287 -15.79 -19.98 -8.51
N TYR A 288 -14.89 -19.27 -9.20
CA TYR A 288 -13.59 -18.87 -8.67
C TYR A 288 -13.72 -18.15 -7.32
N PHE A 289 -14.65 -17.19 -7.22
CA PHE A 289 -14.85 -16.40 -6.00
C PHE A 289 -15.34 -17.26 -4.83
N LYS A 290 -16.17 -18.27 -5.09
CA LYS A 290 -16.61 -19.23 -4.06
C LYS A 290 -15.45 -20.11 -3.60
N GLN A 291 -14.69 -20.67 -4.54
CA GLN A 291 -13.57 -21.56 -4.24
C GLN A 291 -12.45 -20.83 -3.49
N ILE A 292 -12.12 -19.60 -3.91
CA ILE A 292 -11.08 -18.84 -3.24
C ILE A 292 -11.51 -18.40 -1.84
N LYS A 293 -12.79 -18.02 -1.66
CA LYS A 293 -13.37 -17.74 -0.34
C LYS A 293 -13.23 -18.92 0.61
N LEU A 294 -13.58 -20.14 0.16
CA LEU A 294 -13.42 -21.37 0.93
C LEU A 294 -11.94 -21.65 1.26
N SER A 295 -11.05 -21.50 0.28
CA SER A 295 -9.61 -21.69 0.48
C SER A 295 -9.06 -20.75 1.56
N ILE A 296 -9.43 -19.47 1.50
CA ILE A 296 -9.03 -18.45 2.50
C ILE A 296 -9.59 -18.81 3.88
N LYS A 297 -10.88 -19.14 3.96
CA LYS A 297 -11.53 -19.52 5.22
C LYS A 297 -10.83 -20.68 5.92
N TYR A 298 -10.54 -21.76 5.20
CA TYR A 298 -9.90 -22.94 5.80
C TYR A 298 -8.39 -22.77 6.01
N LYS A 299 -7.70 -21.94 5.23
CA LYS A 299 -6.26 -21.69 5.39
C LYS A 299 -5.95 -20.68 6.49
N PHE A 300 -6.77 -19.64 6.62
CA PHE A 300 -6.46 -18.47 7.46
C PHE A 300 -7.44 -18.27 8.62
N GLY A 301 -8.60 -18.93 8.63
CA GLY A 301 -9.54 -18.89 9.74
C GLY A 301 -10.54 -17.74 9.73
N TYR A 302 -10.59 -16.93 8.66
CA TYR A 302 -11.54 -15.82 8.51
C TYR A 302 -12.19 -15.82 7.12
N ASP A 303 -13.35 -15.18 7.00
CA ASP A 303 -14.13 -15.17 5.75
C ASP A 303 -13.82 -13.96 4.86
N VAL A 304 -14.15 -14.06 3.56
CA VAL A 304 -14.06 -12.93 2.61
C VAL A 304 -15.43 -12.29 2.44
N ASN A 305 -15.55 -11.02 2.85
CA ASN A 305 -16.78 -10.26 2.75
C ASN A 305 -16.92 -9.58 1.38
N ALA A 306 -15.81 -9.07 0.83
CA ALA A 306 -15.80 -8.39 -0.45
C ALA A 306 -14.56 -8.70 -1.28
N PHE A 307 -14.69 -8.55 -2.59
CA PHE A 307 -13.63 -8.72 -3.56
C PHE A 307 -13.33 -7.41 -4.27
N ASN A 308 -12.05 -7.17 -4.55
CA ASN A 308 -11.65 -6.15 -5.52
C ASN A 308 -11.01 -6.80 -6.74
N LEU A 309 -11.45 -6.39 -7.93
CA LEU A 309 -10.78 -6.71 -9.18
C LEU A 309 -9.83 -5.56 -9.52
N SER A 310 -8.52 -5.79 -9.38
CA SER A 310 -7.54 -4.77 -9.74
C SER A 310 -7.49 -4.56 -11.25
N ASN A 311 -6.95 -3.43 -11.68
CA ASN A 311 -6.75 -3.12 -13.10
C ASN A 311 -5.44 -3.67 -13.66
N THR A 312 -4.85 -4.69 -13.02
CA THR A 312 -3.56 -5.26 -13.40
C THR A 312 -3.68 -6.76 -13.59
N LYS A 313 -3.09 -7.31 -14.65
CA LYS A 313 -2.96 -8.76 -14.86
C LYS A 313 -1.52 -9.20 -15.10
N ILE A 314 -1.24 -10.48 -14.88
CA ILE A 314 0.08 -11.05 -15.24
C ILE A 314 0.11 -11.27 -16.75
N SER A 315 1.21 -10.86 -17.38
CA SER A 315 1.53 -11.28 -18.75
C SER A 315 2.39 -12.53 -18.66
N TRP A 316 1.77 -13.71 -18.78
CA TRP A 316 2.49 -14.98 -18.68
C TRP A 316 3.54 -15.13 -19.78
N ASP A 317 3.25 -14.69 -21.01
CA ASP A 317 4.21 -14.72 -22.12
C ASP A 317 5.44 -13.86 -21.84
N ALA A 318 5.24 -12.61 -21.41
CA ALA A 318 6.36 -11.72 -21.08
C ALA A 318 7.10 -12.19 -19.82
N THR A 319 6.39 -12.80 -18.87
CA THR A 319 6.96 -13.40 -17.66
C THR A 319 7.86 -14.58 -17.99
N ALA A 320 7.45 -15.44 -18.93
CA ALA A 320 8.27 -16.54 -19.42
C ALA A 320 9.53 -16.03 -20.15
N ALA A 321 9.38 -14.98 -20.97
CA ALA A 321 10.48 -14.42 -21.75
C ALA A 321 11.54 -13.69 -20.90
N LYS A 322 11.14 -13.00 -19.83
CA LYS A 322 12.04 -12.18 -18.98
C LYS A 322 12.43 -12.82 -17.66
N ASP A 323 11.98 -14.04 -17.42
CA ASP A 323 12.22 -14.79 -16.19
C ASP A 323 11.82 -14.07 -14.89
N THR A 324 10.90 -13.12 -14.99
CA THR A 324 10.46 -12.23 -13.91
C THR A 324 9.02 -11.84 -14.16
N ILE A 325 8.18 -11.79 -13.12
CA ILE A 325 6.75 -11.50 -13.28
C ILE A 325 6.55 -10.15 -13.98
N GLN A 326 5.94 -10.19 -15.15
CA GLN A 326 5.55 -9.04 -15.93
C GLN A 326 4.05 -8.79 -15.81
N TYR A 327 3.67 -7.53 -15.84
CA TYR A 327 2.30 -7.10 -15.63
C TYR A 327 1.81 -6.21 -16.77
N ILE A 328 0.51 -6.27 -17.03
CA ILE A 328 -0.19 -5.37 -17.94
C ILE A 328 -1.23 -4.60 -17.13
N THR A 329 -1.28 -3.28 -17.34
CA THR A 329 -2.34 -2.43 -16.78
C THR A 329 -3.47 -2.32 -17.79
N LEU A 330 -4.70 -2.49 -17.33
CA LEU A 330 -5.91 -2.49 -18.13
C LEU A 330 -6.70 -1.20 -17.90
N ALA A 331 -7.41 -0.77 -18.94
CA ALA A 331 -8.26 0.40 -18.86
C ALA A 331 -9.47 0.15 -17.96
N LYS A 332 -9.86 1.18 -17.21
CA LYS A 332 -10.98 1.16 -16.27
C LYS A 332 -12.28 0.54 -16.82
N PRO A 333 -12.74 0.82 -18.07
CA PRO A 333 -13.98 0.24 -18.58
C PRO A 333 -13.98 -1.30 -18.64
N ALA A 334 -12.82 -1.93 -18.88
CA ALA A 334 -12.72 -3.39 -18.91
C ALA A 334 -12.97 -3.98 -17.52
N ILE A 335 -12.51 -3.30 -16.47
CA ILE A 335 -12.68 -3.73 -15.09
C ILE A 335 -14.12 -3.52 -14.63
N ASP A 336 -14.70 -2.36 -14.94
CA ASP A 336 -16.10 -2.04 -14.61
C ASP A 336 -17.06 -3.09 -15.20
N ASN A 337 -16.91 -3.42 -16.50
CA ASN A 337 -17.77 -4.40 -17.17
C ASN A 337 -17.70 -5.78 -16.51
N ASN A 338 -16.50 -6.22 -16.09
CA ASN A 338 -16.32 -7.50 -15.43
C ASN A 338 -16.84 -7.49 -13.99
N ALA A 339 -16.61 -6.41 -13.23
CA ALA A 339 -17.17 -6.28 -11.88
C ALA A 339 -18.71 -6.32 -11.91
N GLU A 340 -19.35 -5.61 -12.84
CA GLU A 340 -20.82 -5.62 -13.01
C GLU A 340 -21.38 -6.98 -13.44
N LYS A 341 -20.61 -7.80 -14.17
CA LYS A 341 -20.98 -9.20 -14.44
C LYS A 341 -21.13 -9.98 -13.14
N TYR A 342 -20.16 -9.89 -12.23
CA TYR A 342 -20.19 -10.65 -10.97
C TYR A 342 -21.23 -10.11 -9.97
N LYS A 343 -21.45 -8.79 -9.91
CA LYS A 343 -22.50 -8.20 -9.06
C LYS A 343 -23.90 -8.68 -9.45
N ARG A 344 -24.19 -8.83 -10.74
CA ARG A 344 -25.46 -9.39 -11.24
C ARG A 344 -25.69 -10.84 -10.79
N GLU A 345 -24.63 -11.55 -10.43
CA GLU A 345 -24.69 -12.89 -9.87
C GLU A 345 -24.68 -12.91 -8.33
N GLY A 346 -24.83 -11.74 -7.69
CA GLY A 346 -24.87 -11.59 -6.24
C GLY A 346 -23.50 -11.66 -5.57
N LEU A 347 -22.40 -11.55 -6.31
CA LEU A 347 -21.05 -11.54 -5.74
C LEU A 347 -20.60 -10.10 -5.43
N PRO A 348 -20.06 -9.81 -4.24
CA PRO A 348 -19.61 -8.48 -3.83
C PRO A 348 -18.23 -8.16 -4.44
N VAL A 349 -18.16 -8.01 -5.76
CA VAL A 349 -16.93 -7.71 -6.51
C VAL A 349 -16.92 -6.27 -6.97
N PHE A 350 -15.91 -5.51 -6.58
CA PHE A 350 -15.80 -4.07 -6.82
C PHE A 350 -14.54 -3.70 -7.62
N ASN A 351 -14.55 -2.49 -8.20
CA ASN A 351 -13.41 -1.86 -8.85
C ASN A 351 -12.93 -0.63 -8.04
N SER A 352 -11.84 -0.79 -7.29
CA SER A 352 -11.20 0.29 -6.49
C SER A 352 -10.74 1.52 -7.27
N ILE A 353 -10.53 1.39 -8.59
CA ILE A 353 -10.20 2.54 -9.43
C ILE A 353 -11.44 3.39 -9.69
N ASN A 354 -12.63 2.80 -9.65
CA ASN A 354 -13.90 3.51 -9.82
C ASN A 354 -14.36 4.09 -8.48
N VAL A 355 -14.37 5.42 -8.36
CA VAL A 355 -14.74 6.14 -7.12
C VAL A 355 -16.13 5.76 -6.65
N HIS A 356 -17.11 5.70 -7.55
CA HIS A 356 -18.48 5.34 -7.21
C HIS A 356 -18.59 3.89 -6.73
N ASP A 357 -17.81 2.98 -7.32
CA ASP A 357 -17.80 1.58 -6.90
C ASP A 357 -17.07 1.36 -5.58
N SER A 358 -16.04 2.18 -5.33
CA SER A 358 -15.34 2.22 -4.05
C SER A 358 -16.27 2.68 -2.92
N LEU A 359 -17.09 3.71 -3.15
CA LEU A 359 -18.09 4.15 -2.17
C LEU A 359 -19.09 3.04 -1.83
N LYS A 360 -19.59 2.31 -2.82
CA LYS A 360 -20.48 1.16 -2.61
C LYS A 360 -19.84 0.06 -1.77
N LEU A 361 -18.55 -0.22 -1.98
CA LEU A 361 -17.81 -1.17 -1.15
C LEU A 361 -17.76 -0.72 0.32
N TYR A 362 -17.62 0.58 0.57
CA TYR A 362 -17.50 1.10 1.94
C TYR A 362 -18.85 1.18 2.66
N GLU A 363 -19.91 1.53 1.95
CA GLU A 363 -21.29 1.44 2.45
C GLU A 363 -21.63 -0.01 2.81
N TYR A 364 -21.33 -0.96 1.91
CA TYR A 364 -21.51 -2.38 2.18
C TYR A 364 -20.70 -2.87 3.39
N LEU A 365 -19.47 -2.38 3.57
CA LEU A 365 -18.67 -2.67 4.75
C LEU A 365 -19.33 -2.16 6.03
N LEU A 366 -19.81 -0.92 6.06
CA LEU A 366 -20.48 -0.36 7.23
C LEU A 366 -21.74 -1.14 7.60
N ASP A 367 -22.54 -1.51 6.60
CA ASP A 367 -23.76 -2.30 6.81
C ASP A 367 -23.44 -3.66 7.44
N GLU A 368 -22.41 -4.35 6.93
CA GLU A 368 -21.96 -5.66 7.45
C GLU A 368 -21.40 -5.55 8.88
N LEU A 369 -20.62 -4.50 9.18
CA LEU A 369 -20.12 -4.27 10.53
C LEU A 369 -21.26 -3.93 11.50
N GLY A 370 -22.26 -3.14 11.06
CA GLY A 370 -23.43 -2.79 11.86
C GLY A 370 -24.27 -4.02 12.24
N GLN A 371 -24.55 -4.90 11.28
CA GLN A 371 -25.29 -6.15 11.53
C GLN A 371 -24.55 -7.07 12.51
N ASN A 372 -23.22 -7.18 12.39
CA ASN A 372 -22.40 -8.01 13.28
C ASN A 372 -22.37 -7.48 14.72
N ALA A 373 -22.47 -6.16 14.92
CA ALA A 373 -22.53 -5.56 16.25
C ALA A 373 -23.85 -5.92 16.97
N GLU A 374 -24.98 -5.95 16.24
CA GLU A 374 -26.28 -6.36 16.80
C GLU A 374 -26.25 -7.83 17.27
N VAL A 375 -25.64 -8.73 16.48
CA VAL A 375 -25.57 -10.17 16.81
C VAL A 375 -24.68 -10.46 18.03
N LYS A 376 -23.59 -9.72 18.25
CA LYS A 376 -22.71 -9.88 19.42
C LYS A 376 -23.29 -9.29 20.72
N SER A 377 -24.34 -8.48 20.63
CA SER A 377 -24.98 -7.82 21.78
C SER A 377 -26.13 -8.61 22.43
N VAL A 378 -26.43 -9.80 21.90
CA VAL A 378 -27.40 -10.78 22.40
C VAL A 378 -26.67 -11.96 23.03
#